data_AF-A0A060C0B2-F1
#
_entry.id   AF-A0A060C0B2-F1
#
_cell.length_a   1.000
_cell.length_b   1.000
_cell.length_c   1.000
_cell.angle_alpha   90.00
_cell.angle_beta   90.00
_cell.angle_gamma   90.00
#
_symmetry.space_group_name_H-M   'P 1'
#
loop_
_entity.id
_entity.type
_entity.pdbx_description
1 polymer ?
#
loop_
_entity_poly.entity_id
_entity_poly.type
_entity_poly.pdbx_seq_one_letter_code
_entity_poly.pdbx_strand_id
1 'polypeptide(L)'
;MRSWRKNWHPQTRIDVVHPGLGSAADYHRTVSAHPTVLFTGALNRPDNSSAAEWFLRDMWPAIVAQVPQAEFIIAGANPPEKLNQLVQHNERVTLTGFVPSLDPYYAQATVFVVPLRTGAGVKFKLLTQCYVVYRLLATSVGAEGIDGT
;
A
#
# COMPACT_ATOMS: atom_id res chain seq x y z
N MET A 1 -20.63 -5.98 -20.20
CA MET A 1 -19.57 -5.64 -21.19
C MET A 1 -19.29 -4.15 -21.15
N ARG A 2 -18.07 -3.75 -20.81
CA ARG A 2 -17.66 -2.36 -20.50
C ARG A 2 -17.37 -1.55 -21.80
N SER A 3 -17.95 -0.34 -21.93
CA SER A 3 -18.18 0.42 -23.19
C SER A 3 -17.00 1.20 -23.81
N TRP A 4 -15.78 1.05 -23.32
CA TRP A 4 -14.62 1.92 -23.60
C TRP A 4 -13.87 1.59 -24.91
N ARG A 5 -14.28 0.56 -25.67
CA ARG A 5 -13.56 0.06 -26.86
C ARG A 5 -13.98 0.70 -28.19
N LYS A 6 -14.88 1.70 -28.21
CA LYS A 6 -15.54 2.10 -29.46
C LYS A 6 -14.75 3.01 -30.42
N ASN A 7 -13.57 3.52 -30.04
CA ASN A 7 -12.82 4.51 -30.85
C ASN A 7 -11.36 4.11 -31.18
N TRP A 8 -11.05 2.82 -31.29
CA TRP A 8 -9.68 2.39 -31.60
C TRP A 8 -9.47 2.36 -33.12
N HIS A 9 -8.40 2.99 -33.61
CA HIS A 9 -8.00 2.86 -35.01
C HIS A 9 -7.58 1.39 -35.28
N PRO A 10 -8.00 0.76 -36.38
CA PRO A 10 -7.71 -0.65 -36.69
C PRO A 10 -6.21 -1.01 -36.75
N GLN A 11 -5.34 0.00 -36.82
CA GLN A 11 -3.88 -0.13 -36.92
C GLN A 11 -3.15 0.19 -35.61
N THR A 12 -3.85 0.45 -34.51
CA THR A 12 -3.21 0.68 -33.21
C THR A 12 -2.60 -0.62 -32.69
N ARG A 13 -1.26 -0.69 -32.68
CA ARG A 13 -0.52 -1.78 -32.05
C ARG A 13 -0.71 -1.71 -30.53
N ILE A 14 -1.27 -2.77 -29.96
CA ILE A 14 -1.41 -2.97 -28.52
C ILE A 14 -0.29 -3.90 -28.08
N ASP A 15 0.68 -3.37 -27.35
CA ASP A 15 1.68 -4.19 -26.67
C ASP A 15 1.31 -4.26 -25.18
N VAL A 16 1.21 -5.47 -24.64
CA VAL A 16 1.06 -5.69 -23.20
C VAL A 16 2.45 -5.73 -22.61
N VAL A 17 2.84 -4.65 -21.92
CA VAL A 17 4.09 -4.61 -21.17
C VAL A 17 3.84 -5.20 -19.79
N HIS A 18 4.42 -6.38 -19.53
CA HIS A 18 4.47 -6.90 -18.18
C HIS A 18 5.39 -6.01 -17.35
N PRO A 19 4.89 -5.45 -16.24
CA PRO A 19 5.76 -4.68 -15.39
C PRO A 19 6.82 -5.59 -14.77
N GLY A 20 8.09 -5.17 -14.85
CA GLY A 20 9.19 -5.88 -14.21
C GLY A 20 9.03 -5.85 -12.70
N LEU A 21 8.35 -6.84 -12.15
CA LEU A 21 8.22 -7.09 -10.72
C LEU A 21 9.22 -8.20 -10.39
N GLY A 22 10.09 -7.96 -9.39
CA GLY A 22 11.09 -8.95 -8.94
C GLY A 22 10.46 -10.25 -8.44
N SER A 23 11.29 -11.22 -8.05
CA SER A 23 10.81 -12.51 -7.56
C SER A 23 10.51 -12.45 -6.05
N ALA A 24 9.52 -13.22 -5.61
CA ALA A 24 9.27 -13.46 -4.19
C ALA A 24 10.49 -14.05 -3.45
N ALA A 25 11.32 -14.79 -4.19
CA ALA A 25 12.54 -15.38 -3.67
C ALA A 25 13.61 -14.34 -3.28
N ASP A 26 13.49 -13.10 -3.75
CA ASP A 26 14.48 -12.04 -3.51
C ASP A 26 14.28 -11.36 -2.14
N TYR A 27 13.19 -11.66 -1.42
CA TYR A 27 12.88 -11.03 -0.14
C TYR A 27 13.08 -11.96 1.06
N HIS A 28 14.07 -11.62 1.89
CA HIS A 28 14.28 -12.24 3.20
C HIS A 28 13.50 -11.50 4.28
N ARG A 29 12.61 -12.21 4.98
CA ARG A 29 11.86 -11.65 6.11
C ARG A 29 12.78 -11.46 7.31
N THR A 30 12.67 -10.31 7.95
CA THR A 30 13.17 -10.10 9.30
C THR A 30 12.02 -10.25 10.29
N VAL A 31 12.18 -11.09 11.31
CA VAL A 31 11.18 -11.19 12.38
C VAL A 31 11.29 -9.94 13.24
N SER A 32 10.31 -9.04 13.12
CA SER A 32 10.16 -7.91 14.04
C SER A 32 9.69 -8.41 15.41
N ALA A 33 10.08 -7.69 16.47
CA ALA A 33 9.61 -7.98 17.84
C ALA A 33 8.09 -7.81 17.99
N HIS A 34 7.48 -6.99 17.12
CA HIS A 34 6.09 -6.59 17.16
C HIS A 34 5.42 -6.75 15.80
N PRO A 35 4.12 -7.13 15.72
CA PRO A 35 3.40 -7.22 14.45
C PRO A 35 3.35 -5.84 13.77
N THR A 36 3.95 -5.74 12.60
CA THR A 36 4.05 -4.48 11.85
C THR A 36 3.06 -4.46 10.69
N VAL A 37 2.19 -3.45 10.66
CA VAL A 37 1.36 -3.09 9.52
C VAL A 37 2.11 -2.06 8.68
N LEU A 38 2.18 -2.24 7.37
CA LEU A 38 2.88 -1.34 6.46
C LEU A 38 1.94 -0.77 5.41
N PHE A 39 2.04 0.53 5.17
CA PHE A 39 1.49 1.23 4.01
C PHE A 39 2.60 2.00 3.28
N THR A 40 2.64 1.96 1.95
CA THR A 40 3.61 2.73 1.16
C THR A 40 2.95 3.67 0.15
N GLY A 41 3.51 4.86 -0.06
CA GLY A 41 3.07 5.74 -1.15
C GLY A 41 3.67 7.12 -1.22
N ALA A 42 3.49 7.77 -2.38
CA ALA A 42 3.72 9.21 -2.51
C ALA A 42 2.58 9.96 -1.81
N LEU A 43 2.84 10.50 -0.61
CA LEU A 43 1.81 11.02 0.30
C LEU A 43 1.31 12.41 -0.11
N ASN A 44 2.02 13.11 -0.99
CA ASN A 44 1.52 14.32 -1.64
C ASN A 44 0.34 14.05 -2.58
N ARG A 45 0.12 12.79 -2.99
CA ARG A 45 -1.06 12.42 -3.77
C ARG A 45 -2.28 12.26 -2.86
N PRO A 46 -3.41 12.93 -3.14
CA PRO A 46 -4.59 12.88 -2.29
C PRO A 46 -5.16 11.48 -2.05
N ASP A 47 -5.02 10.57 -3.02
CA ASP A 47 -5.46 9.18 -2.91
C ASP A 47 -4.69 8.41 -1.83
N ASN A 48 -3.36 8.58 -1.78
CA ASN A 48 -2.52 7.91 -0.80
C ASN A 48 -2.68 8.52 0.60
N SER A 49 -2.65 9.85 0.74
CA SER A 49 -2.80 10.49 2.06
C SER A 49 -4.17 10.23 2.66
N SER A 50 -5.24 10.38 1.88
CA SER A 50 -6.61 10.10 2.38
C SER A 50 -6.77 8.65 2.82
N ALA A 51 -6.12 7.70 2.14
CA ALA A 51 -6.15 6.29 2.50
C ALA A 51 -5.42 6.02 3.83
N ALA A 52 -4.23 6.61 4.02
CA ALA A 52 -3.49 6.50 5.27
C ALA A 52 -4.26 7.14 6.44
N GLU A 53 -4.82 8.34 6.24
CA GLU A 53 -5.65 9.04 7.23
C GLU A 53 -6.88 8.23 7.62
N TRP A 54 -7.58 7.66 6.64
CA TRP A 54 -8.78 6.85 6.89
C TRP A 54 -8.43 5.56 7.64
N PHE A 55 -7.39 4.84 7.23
CA PHE A 55 -6.96 3.64 7.96
C PHE A 55 -6.58 3.96 9.41
N LEU A 56 -5.83 5.04 9.63
CA LEU A 56 -5.40 5.48 10.95
C LEU A 56 -6.58 5.87 11.86
N ARG A 57 -7.63 6.49 11.32
CA ARG A 57 -8.79 6.93 12.11
C ARG A 57 -9.82 5.83 12.34
N ASP A 58 -10.09 5.03 11.32
CA ASP A 58 -11.28 4.17 11.30
C ASP A 58 -10.95 2.69 11.57
N MET A 59 -9.73 2.24 11.28
CA MET A 59 -9.33 0.82 11.42
C MET A 59 -8.28 0.60 12.52
N TRP A 60 -7.28 1.49 12.60
CA TRP A 60 -6.17 1.34 13.53
C TRP A 60 -6.58 1.21 15.01
N PRO A 61 -7.57 1.94 15.55
CA PRO A 61 -7.97 1.79 16.95
C PRO A 61 -8.47 0.37 17.29
N ALA A 62 -9.21 -0.27 16.38
CA ALA A 62 -9.70 -1.62 16.57
C ALA A 62 -8.58 -2.67 16.50
N ILE A 63 -7.55 -2.41 15.69
CA ILE A 63 -6.35 -3.26 15.61
C ILE A 63 -5.56 -3.17 16.92
N VAL A 64 -5.31 -1.96 17.42
CA VAL A 64 -4.59 -1.76 18.70
C VAL A 64 -5.36 -2.34 19.88
N ALA A 65 -6.70 -2.29 19.87
CA ALA A 65 -7.51 -2.90 20.92
C ALA A 65 -7.34 -4.43 21.01
N GLN A 66 -7.12 -5.11 19.87
CA GLN A 66 -6.96 -6.57 19.82
C GLN A 66 -5.49 -7.02 19.87
N VAL A 67 -4.59 -6.20 19.32
CA VAL A 67 -3.15 -6.45 19.24
C VAL A 67 -2.44 -5.19 19.76
N PRO A 68 -2.36 -5.01 21.09
CA PRO A 68 -1.83 -3.79 21.69
C PRO A 68 -0.39 -3.48 21.29
N GLN A 69 0.41 -4.49 20.96
CA GLN A 69 1.79 -4.34 20.52
C GLN A 69 1.93 -4.07 19.01
N ALA A 70 0.84 -3.98 18.24
CA ALA A 70 0.94 -3.72 16.81
C ALA A 70 1.54 -2.33 16.53
N GLU A 71 2.36 -2.25 15.48
CA GLU A 71 2.95 -1.01 14.97
C GLU A 71 2.45 -0.73 13.56
N PHE A 72 2.22 0.53 13.23
CA PHE A 72 1.83 0.94 11.88
C PHE A 72 2.89 1.85 11.27
N ILE A 73 3.39 1.47 10.10
CA ILE A 73 4.39 2.26 9.38
C ILE A 73 3.77 2.78 8.08
N ILE A 74 3.83 4.10 7.92
CA ILE A 74 3.44 4.83 6.73
C ILE A 74 4.73 5.30 6.06
N ALA A 75 5.17 4.56 5.05
CA ALA A 75 6.41 4.85 4.33
C ALA A 75 6.14 5.66 3.05
N GLY A 76 6.60 6.91 2.99
CA GLY A 76 6.22 7.79 1.91
C GLY A 76 6.65 9.24 2.03
N ALA A 77 7.04 9.82 0.90
CA ALA A 77 7.53 11.21 0.84
C ALA A 77 6.39 12.23 0.86
N ASN A 78 6.70 13.42 1.39
CA ASN A 78 5.87 14.62 1.36
C ASN A 78 4.47 14.44 1.99
N PRO A 79 4.38 13.98 3.26
CA PRO A 79 3.09 13.88 3.94
C PRO A 79 2.44 15.27 4.09
N PRO A 80 1.11 15.37 3.93
CA PRO A 80 0.39 16.60 4.28
C PRO A 80 0.42 16.81 5.78
N GLU A 81 0.36 18.08 6.20
CA GLU A 81 0.42 18.47 7.61
C GLU A 81 -0.64 17.79 8.48
N LYS A 82 -1.84 17.59 7.92
CA LYS A 82 -2.92 16.86 8.58
C LYS A 82 -2.51 15.43 8.98
N LEU A 83 -1.77 14.72 8.12
CA LEU A 83 -1.29 13.37 8.41
C LEU A 83 -0.17 13.41 9.46
N ASN A 84 0.74 14.40 9.41
CA ASN A 84 1.74 14.60 10.45
C ASN A 84 1.07 14.76 11.83
N GLN A 85 0.07 15.62 11.94
CA GLN A 85 -0.66 15.87 13.18
C GLN A 85 -1.36 14.62 13.69
N LEU A 86 -2.02 13.84 12.83
CA LEU A 86 -2.64 12.58 13.25
C LEU A 86 -1.61 11.59 13.80
N VAL A 87 -0.43 11.49 13.17
CA VAL A 87 0.62 10.57 13.60
C VAL A 87 1.26 11.01 14.92
N GLN A 88 1.45 12.31 15.15
CA GLN A 88 2.02 12.83 16.40
C GLN A 88 1.23 12.41 17.66
N HIS A 89 -0.07 12.13 17.53
CA HIS A 89 -0.92 11.70 18.64
C HIS A 89 -0.99 10.16 18.77
N ASN A 90 -0.18 9.42 18.01
CA ASN A 90 -0.20 7.96 17.98
C ASN A 90 1.21 7.38 18.13
N GLU A 91 1.59 6.99 19.35
CA GLU A 91 2.93 6.45 19.67
C GLU A 91 3.28 5.15 18.91
N ARG A 92 2.28 4.45 18.36
CA ARG A 92 2.44 3.19 17.62
C ARG A 92 2.48 3.39 16.10
N VAL A 93 2.53 4.63 15.65
CA VAL A 93 2.46 4.97 14.23
C VAL A 93 3.71 5.74 13.83
N THR A 94 4.41 5.24 12.83
CA THR A 94 5.63 5.84 12.30
C THR A 94 5.38 6.35 10.90
N LEU A 95 5.64 7.63 10.69
CA LEU A 95 5.63 8.28 9.39
C LEU A 95 7.08 8.52 8.95
N THR A 96 7.56 7.78 7.96
CA THR A 96 9.00 7.75 7.66
C THR A 96 9.48 8.95 6.85
N GLY A 97 8.59 9.61 6.11
CA GLY A 97 8.99 10.49 5.02
C GLY A 97 9.61 9.71 3.84
N PHE A 98 10.41 10.40 3.02
CA PHE A 98 11.15 9.75 1.94
C PHE A 98 12.21 8.79 2.49
N VAL A 99 12.30 7.59 1.92
CA VAL A 99 13.31 6.59 2.26
C VAL A 99 14.01 6.11 0.98
N PRO A 100 15.34 5.85 1.03
CA PRO A 100 16.10 5.46 -0.14
C PRO A 100 15.78 4.04 -0.64
N SER A 101 15.26 3.17 0.22
CA SER A 101 14.74 1.84 -0.14
C SER A 101 13.56 1.47 0.75
N LEU A 102 12.58 0.78 0.17
CA LEU A 102 11.44 0.19 0.88
C LEU A 102 11.69 -1.24 1.34
N ASP A 103 12.78 -1.87 0.88
CA ASP A 103 13.11 -3.27 1.17
C ASP A 103 13.14 -3.60 2.67
N PRO A 104 13.78 -2.81 3.55
CA PRO A 104 13.77 -3.12 4.99
C PRO A 104 12.36 -3.06 5.59
N TYR A 105 11.51 -2.15 5.10
CA TYR A 105 10.13 -2.02 5.57
C TYR A 105 9.27 -3.19 5.12
N TYR A 106 9.48 -3.68 3.90
CA TYR A 106 8.83 -4.88 3.40
C TYR A 106 9.29 -6.13 4.15
N ALA A 107 10.59 -6.27 4.42
CA ALA A 107 11.15 -7.40 5.14
C ALA A 107 10.60 -7.54 6.58
N GLN A 108 10.31 -6.43 7.26
CA GLN A 108 9.75 -6.44 8.62
C GLN A 108 8.21 -6.48 8.66
N ALA A 109 7.53 -6.17 7.56
CA ALA A 109 6.07 -6.09 7.55
C ALA A 109 5.43 -7.46 7.83
N THR A 110 4.51 -7.49 8.79
CA THR A 110 3.64 -8.66 9.06
C THR A 110 2.41 -8.62 8.16
N VAL A 111 1.88 -7.43 7.89
CA VAL A 111 0.75 -7.19 6.99
C VAL A 111 1.05 -5.94 6.17
N PHE A 112 0.78 -6.00 4.86
CA PHE A 112 0.74 -4.81 4.03
C PHE A 112 -0.71 -4.41 3.74
N VAL A 113 -1.01 -3.13 3.90
CA VAL A 113 -2.36 -2.59 3.69
C VAL A 113 -2.40 -1.62 2.53
N VAL A 114 -3.46 -1.72 1.72
CA VAL A 114 -3.78 -0.75 0.66
C VAL A 114 -5.21 -0.25 0.86
N PRO A 115 -5.44 0.67 1.81
CA PRO A 115 -6.75 1.18 2.17
C PRO A 115 -7.25 2.25 1.19
N LEU A 116 -6.92 2.14 -0.09
CA LEU A 116 -7.31 3.10 -1.12
C LEU A 116 -8.84 3.06 -1.30
N ARG A 117 -9.46 4.24 -1.29
CA ARG A 117 -10.91 4.40 -1.51
C ARG A 117 -11.24 5.00 -2.87
N THR A 118 -10.22 5.53 -3.58
CA THR A 118 -10.32 6.21 -4.86
C THR A 118 -9.04 6.02 -5.68
N GLY A 119 -9.11 6.27 -6.99
CA GLY A 119 -7.98 6.32 -7.93
C GLY A 119 -8.08 5.28 -9.05
N ALA A 120 -7.79 5.69 -10.30
CA ALA A 120 -7.84 4.81 -11.48
C ALA A 120 -6.50 4.08 -11.76
N GLY A 121 -6.54 3.02 -12.57
CA GLY A 121 -5.38 2.25 -13.04
C GLY A 121 -4.97 1.08 -12.13
N VAL A 122 -4.24 0.10 -12.70
CA VAL A 122 -3.67 -1.06 -11.96
C VAL A 122 -2.81 -0.54 -10.81
N LYS A 123 -3.10 -0.99 -9.59
CA LYS A 123 -2.31 -0.60 -8.41
C LYS A 123 -1.05 -1.44 -8.35
N PHE A 124 -0.01 -0.99 -9.05
CA PHE A 124 1.30 -1.65 -9.05
C PHE A 124 1.82 -2.01 -7.66
N LYS A 125 1.53 -1.19 -6.64
CA LYS A 125 1.91 -1.48 -5.24
C LYS A 125 1.34 -2.80 -4.72
N LEU A 126 0.15 -3.20 -5.17
CA LEU A 126 -0.40 -4.50 -4.85
C LEU A 126 0.28 -5.61 -5.64
N LEU A 127 0.56 -5.39 -6.94
CA LEU A 127 1.27 -6.38 -7.74
C LEU A 127 2.69 -6.63 -7.20
N THR A 128 3.47 -5.60 -6.86
CA THR A 128 4.78 -5.74 -6.22
C THR A 128 4.65 -6.47 -4.88
N GLN A 129 3.61 -6.20 -4.09
CA GLN A 129 3.40 -6.87 -2.81
C GLN A 129 2.94 -8.33 -2.91
N CYS A 130 2.18 -8.72 -3.93
CA CYS A 130 1.84 -10.13 -4.13
C CYS A 130 3.11 -11.01 -4.26
N TYR A 131 4.23 -10.43 -4.69
CA TYR A 131 5.52 -11.12 -4.70
C TYR A 131 6.25 -11.02 -3.34
N VAL A 132 6.03 -9.98 -2.53
CA VAL A 132 6.91 -9.65 -1.40
C VAL A 132 6.29 -9.91 -0.01
N VAL A 133 4.97 -9.91 0.12
CA VAL A 133 4.28 -10.03 1.42
C VAL A 133 3.30 -11.20 1.45
N TYR A 134 3.40 -11.99 2.51
CA TYR A 134 2.60 -13.19 2.73
C TYR A 134 1.13 -12.93 3.08
N ARG A 135 0.78 -11.72 3.55
CA ARG A 135 -0.62 -11.36 3.90
C ARG A 135 -0.92 -9.93 3.48
N LEU A 136 -1.84 -9.82 2.53
CA LEU A 136 -2.27 -8.57 1.90
C LEU A 136 -3.71 -8.27 2.30
N LEU A 137 -3.95 -7.08 2.85
CA LEU A 137 -5.30 -6.56 3.08
C LEU A 137 -5.53 -5.36 2.18
N ALA A 138 -6.44 -5.51 1.22
CA ALA A 138 -6.85 -4.47 0.30
C ALA A 138 -8.37 -4.28 0.39
N THR A 139 -8.83 -3.04 0.23
CA THR A 139 -10.24 -2.77 -0.06
C THR A 139 -10.60 -3.30 -1.46
N SER A 140 -11.88 -3.44 -1.77
CA SER A 140 -12.33 -3.81 -3.13
C SER A 140 -11.81 -2.85 -4.20
N VAL A 141 -11.73 -1.55 -3.90
CA VAL A 141 -11.14 -0.53 -4.78
C VAL A 141 -9.62 -0.66 -4.88
N GLY A 142 -8.95 -1.00 -3.78
CA GLY A 142 -7.53 -1.32 -3.79
C GLY A 142 -7.24 -2.46 -4.76
N ALA A 143 -7.99 -3.56 -4.66
CA ALA A 143 -7.82 -4.77 -5.46
C ALA A 143 -8.22 -4.65 -6.95
N GLU A 144 -8.71 -3.49 -7.42
CA GLU A 144 -9.11 -3.32 -8.82
C GLU A 144 -7.93 -3.54 -9.79
N GLY A 145 -8.16 -4.40 -10.80
CA GLY A 145 -7.16 -4.75 -11.82
C GLY A 145 -6.24 -5.91 -11.44
N ILE A 146 -6.57 -6.67 -10.37
CA ILE A 146 -5.88 -7.89 -9.97
C ILE A 146 -6.93 -9.02 -9.94
N ASP A 147 -6.87 -9.92 -10.93
CA ASP A 147 -7.70 -11.12 -10.91
C ASP A 147 -7.14 -12.08 -9.85
N GLY A 148 -8.03 -12.61 -9.00
CA GLY A 148 -7.67 -13.45 -7.87
C GLY A 148 -6.99 -14.74 -8.31
N THR A 149 -5.86 -15.05 -7.68
CA THR A 149 -5.30 -16.40 -7.60
C THR A 149 -6.06 -17.22 -6.58
#